data_AF-A0A100WCS8-F1
#
_entry.id   AF-A0A100WCS8-F1
#
_cell.length_a   1.000
_cell.length_b   1.000
_cell.length_c   1.000
_cell.angle_alpha   90.00
_cell.angle_beta   90.00
_cell.angle_gamma   90.00
#
_symmetry.space_group_name_H-M   'P 1'
#
loop_
_entity.id
_entity.type
_entity.pdbx_description
1 polymer ?
#
loop_
_entity_poly.entity_id
_entity_poly.type
_entity_poly.pdbx_seq_one_letter_code
_entity_poly.pdbx_strand_id
1 'polypeptide(L)'
;MAALSYADVEAYTKGRLQAEDVEVQRLFDAALRAARNYCGWHVTPVVDDEVLELDGHGGHVLALPTRKIINVSIVEDGVAIDTQTQLRVSKAMGLVRKRSGACWTDQYGAIAVTMTHGHETAPDFDLAVLTCVDKVALGVGMSSEARGSGGALTKKRV
;
A
#
# COMPACT_ATOMS: atom_id res chain seq x y z
N MET A 1 11.58 -8.76 0.54
CA MET A 1 11.01 -8.71 1.91
C MET A 1 9.50 -8.63 1.78
N ALA A 2 8.76 -9.31 2.65
CA ALA A 2 7.33 -9.58 2.46
C ALA A 2 6.44 -8.38 2.80
N ALA A 3 5.29 -8.29 2.11
CA ALA A 3 4.22 -7.36 2.46
C ALA A 3 3.67 -7.65 3.87
N LEU A 4 3.09 -6.62 4.50
CA LEU A 4 2.35 -6.77 5.76
C LEU A 4 1.30 -7.89 5.63
N SER A 5 1.20 -8.72 6.67
CA SER A 5 0.44 -9.97 6.65
C SER A 5 -0.45 -10.13 7.90
N TYR A 6 -1.33 -11.14 7.88
CA TYR A 6 -2.17 -11.47 9.04
C TYR A 6 -1.34 -11.89 10.28
N ALA A 7 -0.19 -12.54 10.07
CA ALA A 7 0.73 -12.91 11.16
C ALA A 7 1.27 -11.69 11.91
N ASP A 8 1.43 -10.55 11.22
CA ASP A 8 1.88 -9.31 11.84
C ASP A 8 0.81 -8.73 12.79
N VAL A 9 -0.48 -8.96 12.50
CA VAL A 9 -1.59 -8.58 13.40
C VAL A 9 -1.52 -9.40 14.69
N GLU A 10 -1.32 -10.70 14.57
CA GLU A 10 -1.23 -11.58 15.73
C GLU A 10 -0.02 -11.25 16.59
N ALA A 11 1.14 -11.05 15.97
CA ALA A 11 2.36 -10.64 16.64
C ALA A 11 2.17 -9.29 17.35
N TYR A 12 1.59 -8.30 16.67
CA TYR A 12 1.31 -6.96 17.23
C TYR A 12 0.37 -7.02 18.44
N THR A 13 -0.68 -7.85 18.36
CA THR A 13 -1.66 -8.00 19.43
C THR A 13 -1.28 -9.04 20.50
N LYS A 14 -0.08 -9.61 20.40
CA LYS A 14 0.45 -10.65 21.32
C LYS A 14 -0.48 -11.86 21.43
N GLY A 15 -1.03 -12.31 20.30
CA GLY A 15 -1.91 -13.48 20.25
C GLY A 15 -3.37 -13.19 20.60
N ARG A 16 -3.76 -11.95 20.92
CA ARG A 16 -5.19 -11.67 21.18
C ARG A 16 -6.05 -11.85 19.93
N LEU A 17 -5.56 -11.37 18.77
CA LEU A 17 -6.20 -11.58 17.48
C LEU A 17 -5.42 -12.66 16.74
N GLN A 18 -6.07 -13.78 16.45
CA GLN A 18 -5.45 -14.93 15.78
C GLN A 18 -5.43 -14.72 14.26
N ALA A 19 -4.33 -15.02 13.58
CA ALA A 19 -4.19 -14.76 12.14
C ALA A 19 -5.17 -15.57 11.27
N GLU A 20 -5.58 -16.74 11.75
CA GLU A 20 -6.50 -17.65 11.06
C GLU A 20 -7.98 -17.29 11.28
N ASP A 21 -8.28 -16.33 12.17
CA ASP A 21 -9.64 -15.87 12.39
C ASP A 21 -10.12 -15.06 11.16
N VAL A 22 -11.20 -15.54 10.54
CA VAL A 22 -11.81 -14.93 9.35
C VAL A 22 -12.21 -13.48 9.59
N GLU A 23 -12.64 -13.14 10.81
CA GLU A 23 -13.01 -11.77 11.14
C GLU A 23 -11.77 -10.87 11.28
N VAL A 24 -10.66 -11.39 11.80
CA VAL A 24 -9.37 -10.67 11.84
C VAL A 24 -8.86 -10.41 10.42
N GLN A 25 -8.95 -11.40 9.53
CA GLN A 25 -8.58 -11.24 8.12
C GLN A 25 -9.44 -10.17 7.44
N ARG A 26 -10.77 -10.21 7.66
CA ARG A 26 -11.70 -9.20 7.14
C ARG A 26 -11.36 -7.79 7.62
N LEU A 27 -11.05 -7.62 8.91
CA LEU A 27 -10.66 -6.34 9.49
C LEU A 27 -9.32 -5.85 8.94
N PHE A 28 -8.34 -6.74 8.80
CA PHE A 28 -7.05 -6.42 8.20
C PHE A 28 -7.18 -5.93 6.77
N ASP A 29 -7.90 -6.67 5.91
CA ASP A 29 -8.07 -6.31 4.51
C ASP A 29 -8.80 -4.96 4.38
N ALA A 30 -9.80 -4.73 5.22
CA ALA A 30 -10.52 -3.46 5.27
C ALA A 30 -9.61 -2.30 5.70
N ALA A 31 -8.81 -2.47 6.77
CA ALA A 31 -7.90 -1.45 7.27
C ALA A 31 -6.77 -1.14 6.28
N LEU A 32 -6.16 -2.17 5.68
CA LEU A 32 -5.09 -2.00 4.70
C LEU A 32 -5.59 -1.29 3.44
N ARG A 33 -6.78 -1.66 2.94
CA ARG A 33 -7.42 -0.99 1.80
C ARG A 33 -7.78 0.47 2.14
N ALA A 34 -8.33 0.72 3.33
CA ALA A 34 -8.64 2.08 3.77
C ALA A 34 -7.38 2.96 3.87
N ALA A 35 -6.29 2.43 4.41
CA ALA A 35 -5.01 3.13 4.50
C ALA A 35 -4.44 3.47 3.11
N ARG A 36 -4.45 2.51 2.17
CA ARG A 36 -4.02 2.74 0.78
C ARG A 36 -4.87 3.80 0.07
N ASN A 37 -6.20 3.74 0.25
CA ASN A 37 -7.12 4.73 -0.30
C ASN A 37 -6.88 6.12 0.28
N TYR A 38 -6.60 6.23 1.58
CA TYR A 38 -6.26 7.50 2.23
C TYR A 38 -4.95 8.09 1.70
N CYS A 39 -3.93 7.25 1.51
CA CYS A 39 -2.67 7.69 0.92
C CYS A 39 -2.83 8.09 -0.54
N GLY A 40 -3.71 7.42 -1.29
CA GLY A 40 -3.96 7.65 -2.72
C GLY A 40 -2.88 7.05 -3.63
N TRP A 41 -2.03 6.16 -3.11
CA TRP A 41 -0.99 5.46 -3.88
C TRP A 41 -0.55 4.16 -3.16
N HIS A 42 0.16 3.30 -3.88
CA HIS A 42 0.66 2.03 -3.33
C HIS A 42 1.94 2.25 -2.50
N VAL A 43 1.80 2.29 -1.16
CA VAL A 43 2.91 2.60 -0.25
C VAL A 43 3.88 1.43 -0.11
N THR A 44 3.36 0.24 0.21
CA THR A 44 4.12 -1.01 0.37
C THR A 44 3.27 -2.23 -0.07
N PRO A 45 3.91 -3.30 -0.55
CA PRO A 45 5.34 -3.42 -0.91
C PRO A 45 5.67 -2.62 -2.19
N VAL A 46 6.91 -2.71 -2.66
CA VAL A 46 7.27 -2.24 -4.01
C VAL A 46 6.43 -2.99 -5.05
N VAL A 47 5.87 -2.23 -5.99
CA VAL A 47 5.23 -2.75 -7.19
C VAL A 47 6.21 -2.59 -8.35
N ASP A 48 6.56 -3.70 -8.98
CA ASP A 48 7.45 -3.75 -10.14
C ASP A 48 6.66 -3.62 -11.44
N ASP A 49 7.21 -2.84 -12.37
CA ASP A 49 6.72 -2.69 -13.75
C ASP A 49 5.20 -2.44 -13.86
N GLU A 50 4.63 -1.65 -12.96
CA GLU A 50 3.22 -1.26 -13.04
C GLU A 50 3.00 -0.38 -14.28
N VAL A 51 2.07 -0.81 -15.13
CA VAL A 51 1.71 -0.11 -16.36
C VAL A 51 0.47 0.72 -16.12
N LEU A 52 0.57 2.02 -16.37
CA LEU A 52 -0.52 2.99 -16.27
C LEU A 52 -0.69 3.71 -17.60
N GLU A 53 -1.93 3.78 -18.07
CA GLU A 53 -2.32 4.69 -19.15
C GLU A 53 -2.86 5.98 -18.53
N LEU A 54 -2.26 7.10 -18.91
CA LEU A 54 -2.58 8.43 -18.42
C LEU A 54 -2.97 9.33 -19.59
N ASP A 55 -3.86 10.27 -19.28
CA ASP A 55 -4.22 11.33 -20.20
C ASP A 55 -3.12 12.39 -20.26
N GLY A 56 -2.91 12.91 -21.46
CA GLY A 56 -2.15 14.11 -21.70
C GLY A 56 -2.88 15.34 -21.18
N HIS A 57 -2.27 16.07 -20.25
CA HIS A 57 -2.87 17.26 -19.66
C HIS A 57 -2.41 18.57 -20.32
N GLY A 58 -1.62 18.52 -21.40
CA GLY A 58 -1.15 19.70 -22.15
C GLY A 58 -0.17 20.62 -21.40
N GLY A 59 0.22 20.28 -20.17
CA GLY A 59 1.06 21.12 -19.32
C GLY A 59 2.52 20.64 -19.26
N HIS A 60 3.35 21.33 -18.47
CA HIS A 60 4.79 21.01 -18.37
C HIS A 60 5.14 19.91 -17.36
N VAL A 61 4.24 19.60 -16.42
CA VAL A 61 4.50 18.70 -15.29
C VAL A 61 3.45 17.60 -15.25
N LEU A 62 3.87 16.38 -15.54
CA LEU A 62 3.07 15.17 -15.40
C LEU A 62 3.21 14.67 -13.95
N ALA A 63 2.08 14.49 -13.28
CA ALA A 63 2.03 13.92 -11.94
C ALA A 63 1.65 12.44 -12.02
N LEU A 64 2.56 11.57 -11.60
CA LEU A 64 2.33 10.14 -11.45
C LEU A 64 1.63 9.87 -10.11
N PRO A 65 0.73 8.87 -10.02
CA PRO A 65 -0.02 8.54 -8.81
C PRO A 65 0.84 7.76 -7.80
N THR A 66 2.04 8.25 -7.50
CA THR A 66 2.98 7.66 -6.54
C THR A 66 3.82 8.72 -5.86
N ARG A 67 4.24 8.46 -4.62
CA ARG A 67 5.18 9.32 -3.88
C ARG A 67 6.56 8.71 -3.72
N LYS A 68 6.83 7.57 -4.35
CA LYS A 68 8.15 6.92 -4.31
C LYS A 68 8.44 6.18 -5.60
N ILE A 69 8.98 6.87 -6.59
CA ILE A 69 9.46 6.24 -7.82
C ILE A 69 10.84 5.64 -7.57
N ILE A 70 11.01 4.36 -7.90
CA ILE A 70 12.29 3.67 -7.97
C ILE A 70 12.82 3.78 -9.41
N ASN A 71 12.01 3.33 -10.37
CA ASN A 71 12.29 3.38 -11.80
C ASN A 71 11.05 3.81 -12.60
N VAL A 72 11.25 4.45 -13.76
CA VAL A 72 10.16 4.86 -14.66
C VAL A 72 10.60 4.93 -16.12
N SER A 73 9.78 4.39 -17.01
CA SER A 73 9.81 4.61 -18.45
C SER A 73 8.48 5.23 -18.90
N ILE A 74 8.54 6.10 -19.91
CA ILE A 74 7.38 6.82 -20.41
C ILE A 74 7.38 6.74 -21.93
N VAL A 75 6.22 6.42 -22.49
CA VAL A 75 5.90 6.49 -23.90
C VAL A 75 4.81 7.56 -24.06
N GLU A 76 5.02 8.50 -24.96
CA GLU A 76 4.07 9.56 -25.28
C GLU A 76 3.74 9.50 -26.77
N ASP A 77 2.45 9.43 -27.11
CA ASP A 77 1.97 9.32 -28.50
C ASP A 77 2.63 8.15 -29.26
N GLY A 78 2.88 7.04 -28.55
CA GLY A 78 3.56 5.85 -29.09
C GLY A 78 5.08 5.99 -29.25
N VAL A 79 5.67 7.12 -28.84
CA VAL A 79 7.11 7.38 -28.91
C VAL A 79 7.73 7.24 -27.52
N ALA A 80 8.69 6.33 -27.39
CA ALA A 80 9.45 6.16 -26.16
C ALA A 80 10.34 7.40 -25.91
N ILE A 81 10.24 7.96 -24.71
CA ILE A 81 11.08 9.07 -24.26
C ILE A 81 12.21 8.51 -23.39
N ASP A 82 13.45 8.90 -23.68
CA ASP A 82 14.59 8.54 -22.85
C ASP A 82 14.53 9.28 -21.50
N THR A 83 14.19 8.55 -20.44
CA THR A 83 14.08 9.09 -19.09
C THR A 83 15.38 9.72 -18.58
N GLN A 84 16.55 9.22 -19.00
CA GLN A 84 17.85 9.70 -18.51
C GLN A 84 18.26 11.02 -19.17
N THR A 85 18.05 11.13 -20.48
CA THR A 85 18.55 12.25 -21.27
C THR A 85 17.50 13.31 -21.57
N GLN A 86 16.21 12.97 -21.56
CA GLN A 86 15.10 13.85 -21.96
C GLN A 86 14.16 14.23 -20.80
N LEU A 87 14.18 13.53 -19.65
CA LEU A 87 13.27 13.80 -18.53
C LEU A 87 13.96 14.27 -17.24
N ARG A 88 13.27 15.10 -16.47
CA ARG A 88 13.59 15.41 -15.07
C ARG A 88 12.50 14.76 -14.22
N VAL A 89 12.90 13.82 -13.36
CA VAL A 89 11.99 13.05 -12.52
C VAL A 89 12.23 13.42 -11.05
N SER A 90 11.20 13.91 -10.37
CA SER A 90 11.19 14.04 -8.92
C SER A 90 10.71 12.72 -8.31
N LYS A 91 11.66 11.85 -7.93
CA LYS A 91 11.35 10.51 -7.42
C LYS A 91 10.51 10.51 -6.14
N ALA A 92 10.61 11.56 -5.32
CA ALA A 92 9.89 11.68 -4.04
C ALA A 92 8.49 12.32 -4.15
N MET A 93 8.18 12.99 -5.27
CA MET A 93 6.89 13.66 -5.46
C MET A 93 6.07 13.08 -6.60
N GLY A 94 6.62 12.12 -7.36
CA GLY A 94 5.94 11.57 -8.52
C GLY A 94 5.87 12.52 -9.71
N LEU A 95 6.71 13.57 -9.77
CA LEU A 95 6.59 14.60 -10.81
C LEU A 95 7.59 14.41 -11.94
N VAL A 96 7.13 14.54 -13.18
CA VAL A 96 7.96 14.39 -14.38
C VAL A 96 7.79 15.60 -15.29
N ARG A 97 8.91 16.18 -15.74
CA ARG A 97 8.93 17.23 -16.76
C ARG A 97 9.95 16.93 -17.85
N LYS A 98 9.65 17.36 -19.07
CA LYS A 98 10.60 17.30 -20.20
C LYS A 98 11.73 18.30 -19.99
N ARG A 99 12.96 17.90 -20.28
CA ARG A 99 14.16 18.75 -20.19
C ARG A 99 14.16 19.87 -21.21
N SER A 100 13.52 19.66 -22.36
CA SER A 100 13.34 20.66 -23.40
C SER A 100 12.47 21.84 -22.97
N GLY A 101 11.70 21.69 -21.88
CA GLY A 101 10.68 22.68 -21.48
C GLY A 101 9.38 22.57 -22.28
N ALA A 102 9.27 21.62 -23.21
CA ALA A 102 8.03 21.37 -23.96
C ALA A 102 6.91 20.88 -23.02
N CYS A 103 5.66 21.10 -23.45
CA CYS A 103 4.48 20.51 -22.82
C CYS A 103 4.41 19.01 -23.09
N TRP A 104 3.73 18.29 -22.20
CA TRP A 104 3.14 16.98 -22.49
C TRP A 104 2.01 17.11 -23.51
N THR A 105 1.71 16.03 -24.22
CA THR A 105 0.54 15.89 -25.10
C THR A 105 -0.75 16.27 -24.36
N ASP A 106 -1.77 16.68 -25.11
CA ASP A 106 -3.11 17.01 -24.61
C ASP A 106 -4.15 15.92 -24.96
N GLN A 107 -3.68 14.79 -25.53
CA GLN A 107 -4.51 13.69 -25.97
C GLN A 107 -4.83 12.71 -24.83
N TYR A 108 -6.06 12.18 -24.82
CA TYR A 108 -6.48 11.16 -23.85
C TYR A 108 -5.80 9.82 -24.13
N GLY A 109 -5.40 9.12 -23.07
CA GLY A 109 -4.73 7.81 -23.14
C GLY A 109 -3.39 7.80 -23.90
N ALA A 110 -2.80 8.96 -24.17
CA ALA A 110 -1.61 9.07 -25.00
C ALA A 110 -0.30 8.86 -24.24
N ILE A 111 -0.34 8.80 -22.91
CA ILE A 111 0.85 8.61 -22.07
C ILE A 111 0.78 7.22 -21.44
N ALA A 112 1.67 6.32 -21.87
CA ALA A 112 1.88 5.04 -21.20
C ALA A 112 3.11 5.13 -20.29
N VAL A 113 2.92 4.76 -19.02
CA VAL A 113 3.98 4.79 -18.02
C VAL A 113 4.19 3.39 -17.49
N THR A 114 5.43 2.91 -17.50
CA THR A 114 5.82 1.72 -16.74
C THR A 114 6.71 2.17 -15.60
N MET A 115 6.33 1.84 -14.36
CA MET A 115 7.10 2.28 -13.19
C MET A 115 7.28 1.17 -12.15
N THR A 116 8.45 1.19 -11.53
CA THR A 116 8.69 0.50 -10.25
C THR A 116 8.57 1.54 -9.15
N HIS A 117 7.67 1.33 -8.20
CA HIS A 117 7.39 2.34 -7.16
C HIS A 117 6.91 1.71 -5.86
N GLY A 118 6.88 2.52 -4.80
CA GLY A 118 6.61 2.04 -3.44
C GLY A 118 7.86 2.00 -2.58
N HIS A 119 7.65 1.76 -1.30
CA HIS A 119 8.72 1.51 -0.33
C HIS A 119 8.94 0.01 -0.17
N GLU A 120 10.20 -0.38 0.03
CA GLU A 120 10.53 -1.74 0.45
C GLU A 120 10.00 -2.01 1.86
N THR A 121 10.10 -1.02 2.74
CA THR A 121 9.57 -1.04 4.10
C THR A 121 8.98 0.32 4.46
N ALA A 122 7.87 0.32 5.19
CA ALA A 122 7.27 1.54 5.72
C ALA A 122 6.75 1.28 7.14
N PRO A 123 7.63 1.22 8.16
CA PRO A 123 7.24 0.85 9.51
C PRO A 123 6.14 1.72 10.11
N ASP A 124 6.12 3.02 9.78
CA ASP A 124 5.08 3.95 10.26
C ASP A 124 3.72 3.66 9.62
N PHE A 125 3.70 3.27 8.34
CA PHE A 125 2.48 2.86 7.64
C PHE A 125 1.97 1.53 8.19
N ASP A 126 2.88 0.55 8.36
CA ASP A 126 2.57 -0.77 8.90
C ASP A 126 1.98 -0.64 10.31
N LEU A 127 2.61 0.16 11.17
CA LEU A 127 2.12 0.45 12.52
C LEU A 127 0.74 1.11 12.51
N ALA A 128 0.49 2.04 11.58
CA ALA A 128 -0.81 2.70 11.47
C ALA A 128 -1.92 1.72 11.08
N VAL A 129 -1.65 0.80 10.14
CA VAL A 129 -2.60 -0.26 9.74
C VAL A 129 -2.87 -1.19 10.91
N LEU A 130 -1.83 -1.70 11.58
CA LEU A 130 -1.96 -2.60 12.73
C LEU A 130 -2.74 -1.95 13.88
N THR A 131 -2.46 -0.69 14.17
CA THR A 131 -3.18 0.09 15.19
C THR A 131 -4.66 0.26 14.83
N CYS A 132 -4.96 0.44 13.54
CA CYS A 132 -6.34 0.56 13.06
C CYS A 132 -7.12 -0.74 13.26
N VAL A 133 -6.54 -1.88 12.84
CA VAL A 133 -7.15 -3.21 13.03
C VAL A 133 -7.46 -3.44 14.51
N ASP A 134 -6.49 -3.16 15.39
CA ASP A 134 -6.67 -3.38 16.82
C ASP A 134 -7.80 -2.54 17.43
N LYS A 135 -7.83 -1.24 17.11
CA LYS A 135 -8.88 -0.34 17.60
C LYS A 135 -10.27 -0.75 17.13
N VAL A 136 -10.40 -1.20 15.87
CA VAL A 136 -11.68 -1.67 15.35
C VAL A 136 -12.10 -2.96 16.05
N ALA A 137 -11.19 -3.93 16.23
CA ALA A 137 -11.49 -5.17 16.94
C ALA A 137 -11.97 -4.92 18.40
N LEU A 138 -11.33 -4.00 19.12
CA LEU A 138 -11.75 -3.61 20.46
C LEU A 138 -13.15 -2.97 20.48
N GLY A 139 -13.49 -2.16 19.47
CA GLY A 139 -14.81 -1.53 19.36
C GLY A 139 -15.94 -2.49 18.99
N VAL A 140 -15.63 -3.58 18.28
CA VAL A 140 -16.59 -4.64 17.91
C VAL A 140 -16.82 -5.64 19.05
N GLY A 141 -16.08 -5.53 20.16
CA GLY A 141 -16.18 -6.48 21.27
C GLY A 141 -15.52 -7.82 20.95
N MET A 142 -14.57 -7.84 20.00
CA MET A 142 -13.74 -9.02 19.71
C MET A 142 -12.70 -9.20 20.82
N SER A 143 -13.18 -9.60 22.00
CA SER A 143 -12.35 -10.20 23.03
C SER A 143 -12.27 -11.70 22.73
N SER A 144 -11.07 -12.24 22.57
CA SER A 144 -10.90 -13.68 22.41
C SER A 144 -11.45 -14.43 23.63
N GLU A 145 -12.58 -15.10 23.45
CA GLU A 145 -13.05 -16.13 24.38
C GLU A 145 -12.14 -17.36 24.26
N ALA A 146 -10.98 -17.36 24.93
CA ALA A 146 -10.17 -18.58 25.07
C ALA A 146 -9.20 -18.56 26.27
N ARG A 147 -9.70 -18.42 27.51
CA ARG A 147 -9.05 -18.98 28.72
C ARG A 147 -10.09 -19.45 29.74
N GLY A 148 -10.76 -20.56 29.46
CA GLY A 148 -11.70 -21.16 30.41
C GLY A 148 -12.16 -22.57 30.06
N SER A 149 -11.32 -23.59 30.32
CA SER A 149 -11.71 -24.99 30.57
C SER A 149 -10.44 -25.80 30.85
N GLY A 150 -10.22 -26.51 31.96
CA GLY A 150 -11.04 -26.76 33.13
C GLY A 150 -10.17 -27.37 34.24
N GLY A 151 -10.04 -26.66 35.36
CA GLY A 151 -9.57 -27.24 36.62
C GLY A 151 -10.74 -27.96 37.28
N ALA A 152 -10.94 -29.25 36.96
CA ALA A 152 -11.95 -30.07 37.61
C ALA A 152 -11.53 -30.37 39.07
N LEU A 153 -12.08 -29.60 40.00
CA LEU A 153 -12.10 -29.89 41.43
C LEU A 153 -12.88 -31.21 41.67
N THR A 154 -12.16 -32.31 41.87
CA THR A 154 -12.73 -33.57 42.36
C THR A 154 -13.15 -33.39 43.82
N LYS A 155 -14.45 -33.19 44.05
CA LYS A 155 -15.05 -33.25 45.38
C LYS A 155 -14.99 -34.69 45.90
N LYS A 156 -14.20 -34.88 46.96
CA LYS A 156 -14.17 -36.07 47.82
C LYS A 156 -15.56 -36.31 48.41
N ARG A 157 -16.17 -37.48 48.15
CA ARG A 157 -17.34 -37.96 48.91
C ARG A 157 -16.89 -39.03 49.90
N VAL A 158 -17.50 -38.90 51.09
CA VAL A 158 -17.37 -39.68 52.33
C VAL A 158 -17.72 -41.14 52.11
#